data_AF-A0A3A9EI76-F1
#
_entry.id   AF-A0A3A9EI76-F1
#
_cell.length_a   1.000
_cell.length_b   1.000
_cell.length_c   1.000
_cell.angle_alpha   90.00
_cell.angle_beta   90.00
_cell.angle_gamma   90.00
#
_symmetry.space_group_name_H-M   'P 1'
#
loop_
_entity.id
_entity.type
_entity.pdbx_description
1 polymer ?
#
loop_
_entity_poly.entity_id
_entity_poly.type
_entity_poly.pdbx_seq_one_letter_code
_entity_poly.pdbx_strand_id
1 'polypeptide(L)'
;MMKEQNLNKHTLSHVCGIPYTTIDAFYKKGYENIKLSTIKKLAQYFNTTIDYLMREEVEDRCYGKENPYNSQYNEKAQEVLALYLQLDIEDRAEIRGEMKHMLKSEKYSIQEELKNA
;
A
#
# COMPACT_ATOMS: atom_id res chain seq x y z
N MET A 1 1.22 -13.00 7.52
CA MET A 1 -0.19 -12.56 7.65
C MET A 1 -0.87 -13.02 8.95
N MET A 2 -1.30 -14.28 9.13
CA MET A 2 -2.08 -14.67 10.32
C MET A 2 -1.32 -14.53 11.65
N LYS A 3 -0.03 -14.88 11.67
CA LYS A 3 0.83 -14.73 12.86
C LYS A 3 1.05 -13.25 13.24
N GLU A 4 1.20 -12.37 12.25
CA GLU A 4 1.40 -10.93 12.45
C GLU A 4 0.20 -10.28 13.14
N GLN A 5 -1.01 -10.76 12.86
CA GLN A 5 -2.24 -10.24 13.48
C GLN A 5 -2.73 -11.10 14.66
N ASN A 6 -1.93 -12.07 15.13
CA ASN A 6 -2.27 -13.00 16.20
C ASN A 6 -3.62 -13.72 16.00
N LEU A 7 -3.91 -14.13 14.76
CA LEU A 7 -5.18 -14.75 14.37
C LEU A 7 -5.05 -16.27 14.25
N ASN A 8 -6.14 -16.95 14.61
CA ASN A 8 -6.38 -18.34 14.24
C ASN A 8 -7.52 -18.44 13.22
N LYS A 9 -7.71 -19.62 12.61
CA LYS A 9 -8.72 -19.85 11.55
C LYS A 9 -10.15 -19.54 12.02
N HIS A 10 -10.45 -19.81 13.28
CA HIS A 10 -11.76 -19.54 13.89
C HIS A 10 -12.00 -18.03 14.02
N THR A 11 -11.04 -17.29 14.57
CA THR A 11 -11.12 -15.82 14.67
C THR A 11 -11.25 -15.19 13.29
N LEU A 12 -10.45 -15.65 12.31
CA LEU A 12 -10.51 -15.16 10.93
C LEU A 12 -11.89 -15.39 10.29
N SER A 13 -12.48 -16.58 10.50
CA SER A 13 -13.84 -16.89 10.05
C SER A 13 -14.85 -15.87 10.54
N HIS A 14 -14.83 -15.54 11.84
CA HIS A 14 -15.74 -14.58 12.44
C HIS A 14 -15.51 -13.16 11.92
N VAL A 15 -14.27 -12.70 11.90
CA VAL A 15 -13.95 -11.31 11.55
C VAL A 15 -14.20 -11.04 10.06
N CYS A 16 -13.93 -11.99 9.17
CA CYS A 16 -14.18 -11.83 7.74
C CYS A 16 -15.62 -12.18 7.33
N GLY A 17 -16.43 -12.76 8.22
CA GLY A 17 -17.75 -13.29 7.88
C GLY A 17 -17.68 -14.36 6.78
N ILE A 18 -16.68 -15.24 6.86
CA ILE A 18 -16.45 -16.36 5.94
C ILE A 18 -16.60 -17.65 6.74
N PRO A 19 -17.32 -18.68 6.26
CA PRO A 19 -17.45 -19.94 6.98
C PRO A 19 -16.08 -20.57 7.29
N TYR A 20 -15.93 -21.12 8.49
CA TYR A 20 -14.69 -21.77 8.94
C TYR A 20 -14.21 -22.84 7.95
N THR A 21 -15.14 -23.64 7.41
CA THR A 21 -14.84 -24.68 6.42
C THR A 21 -14.22 -24.11 5.15
N THR A 22 -14.62 -22.91 4.73
CA THR A 22 -14.04 -22.21 3.59
C THR A 22 -12.64 -21.67 3.91
N ILE A 23 -12.44 -21.10 5.10
CA ILE A 23 -11.10 -20.68 5.57
C ILE A 23 -10.15 -21.88 5.64
N ASP A 24 -10.62 -23.00 6.19
CA ASP A 24 -9.81 -24.21 6.31
C ASP A 24 -9.48 -24.81 4.94
N ALA A 25 -10.45 -24.82 4.01
CA ALA A 25 -10.21 -25.24 2.63
C ALA A 25 -9.17 -24.36 1.93
N PHE A 26 -9.23 -23.04 2.10
CA PHE A 26 -8.27 -22.10 1.50
C PHE A 26 -6.84 -22.43 1.90
N TYR A 27 -6.57 -22.58 3.20
CA TYR A 27 -5.22 -22.85 3.70
C TYR A 27 -4.72 -24.28 3.45
N LYS A 28 -5.60 -25.23 3.11
CA LYS A 28 -5.22 -26.62 2.84
C LYS A 28 -5.10 -26.95 1.35
N LYS A 29 -5.97 -26.37 0.52
CA LYS A 29 -6.16 -26.73 -0.88
C LYS A 29 -5.88 -25.58 -1.85
N GLY A 30 -5.58 -24.38 -1.33
CA GLY A 30 -5.41 -23.18 -2.14
C GLY A 30 -6.75 -22.58 -2.60
N TYR A 31 -6.68 -21.80 -3.68
CA TYR A 31 -7.78 -20.92 -4.12
C TYR A 31 -8.65 -21.50 -5.25
N GLU A 32 -8.24 -22.59 -5.92
CA GLU A 32 -8.87 -23.09 -7.15
C GLU A 32 -10.39 -23.29 -7.05
N ASN A 33 -10.86 -23.77 -5.90
CA ASN A 33 -12.28 -24.09 -5.67
C ASN A 33 -12.99 -23.05 -4.78
N ILE A 34 -12.39 -21.88 -4.58
CA ILE A 34 -12.93 -20.83 -3.72
C ILE A 34 -13.49 -19.69 -4.55
N LYS A 35 -14.70 -19.25 -4.17
CA LYS A 35 -15.35 -18.09 -4.81
C LYS A 35 -14.46 -16.86 -4.70
N LEU A 36 -14.31 -16.13 -5.82
CA LEU A 36 -13.55 -14.89 -5.86
C LEU A 36 -14.00 -13.86 -4.81
N SER A 37 -15.29 -13.83 -4.46
CA SER A 37 -15.82 -12.97 -3.40
C SER A 37 -15.20 -13.23 -2.02
N THR A 38 -14.89 -14.49 -1.70
CA THR A 38 -14.18 -14.87 -0.48
C THR A 38 -12.74 -14.38 -0.51
N ILE A 39 -12.05 -14.57 -1.64
CA ILE A 39 -10.66 -14.12 -1.81
C ILE A 39 -10.58 -12.60 -1.69
N LYS A 40 -11.55 -11.86 -2.29
CA LYS A 40 -11.68 -10.41 -2.13
C LYS A 40 -11.80 -9.98 -0.67
N LYS A 41 -12.65 -10.64 0.12
CA LYS A 41 -12.79 -10.33 1.55
C LYS A 41 -11.50 -10.57 2.32
N LEU A 42 -10.79 -11.66 2.01
CA LEU A 42 -9.48 -11.95 2.62
C LEU A 42 -8.43 -10.90 2.22
N ALA A 43 -8.38 -10.52 0.95
CA ALA A 43 -7.45 -9.49 0.46
C ALA A 43 -7.71 -8.14 1.15
N GLN A 44 -8.98 -7.75 1.29
CA GLN A 44 -9.38 -6.55 2.01
C GLN A 44 -8.97 -6.60 3.49
N TYR A 45 -9.25 -7.72 4.15
CA TYR A 45 -8.94 -7.90 5.57
C TYR A 45 -7.44 -7.84 5.86
N PHE A 46 -6.62 -8.50 5.03
CA PHE A 46 -5.17 -8.49 5.16
C PHE A 46 -4.49 -7.28 4.50
N ASN A 47 -5.27 -6.33 3.98
CA ASN A 47 -4.81 -5.17 3.21
C ASN A 47 -3.80 -5.53 2.10
N THR A 48 -4.08 -6.59 1.35
CA THR A 48 -3.24 -7.08 0.26
C THR A 48 -4.00 -7.11 -1.06
N THR A 49 -3.43 -7.73 -2.10
CA THR A 49 -4.06 -7.90 -3.41
C THR A 49 -4.53 -9.33 -3.60
N ILE A 50 -5.46 -9.52 -4.54
CA ILE A 50 -5.94 -10.85 -4.90
C ILE A 50 -4.80 -11.66 -5.51
N ASP A 51 -4.00 -11.03 -6.37
CA ASP A 51 -2.80 -11.62 -6.97
C ASP A 51 -1.83 -12.14 -5.93
N TYR A 52 -1.51 -11.36 -4.90
CA TYR A 52 -0.65 -11.81 -3.81
C TYR A 52 -1.19 -13.05 -3.08
N LEU A 53 -2.52 -13.18 -2.95
CA LEU A 53 -3.13 -14.34 -2.29
C LEU A 53 -3.18 -15.59 -3.16
N MET A 54 -3.14 -15.45 -4.48
CA MET A 54 -3.39 -16.54 -5.43
C MET A 54 -2.13 -16.97 -6.18
N ARG A 55 -1.15 -16.09 -6.36
CA ARG A 55 0.00 -16.33 -7.23
C ARG A 55 1.24 -16.49 -6.37
N GLU A 56 1.80 -17.69 -6.34
CA GLU A 56 2.97 -18.00 -5.51
C GLU A 56 4.22 -17.21 -5.94
N GLU A 57 4.29 -16.81 -7.22
CA GLU A 57 5.38 -15.98 -7.75
C GLU A 57 5.30 -14.50 -7.34
N VAL A 58 4.19 -14.07 -6.72
CA VAL A 58 3.97 -12.68 -6.31
C VAL A 58 4.34 -12.50 -4.84
N GLU A 59 5.53 -11.94 -4.58
CA GLU A 59 6.00 -11.67 -3.21
C GLU A 59 5.52 -10.33 -2.64
N ASP A 60 5.13 -9.39 -3.52
CA ASP A 60 4.65 -8.06 -3.13
C ASP A 60 3.17 -8.09 -2.72
N ARG A 61 2.88 -7.78 -1.45
CA ARG A 61 1.51 -7.67 -0.92
C ARG A 61 0.67 -6.60 -1.61
N CYS A 62 1.32 -5.65 -2.25
CA CYS A 62 0.72 -4.55 -2.98
C CYS A 62 0.81 -4.76 -4.50
N TYR A 63 1.13 -5.96 -4.98
CA TYR A 63 1.28 -6.23 -6.40
C TYR A 63 0.07 -5.77 -7.22
N GLY A 64 0.31 -4.89 -8.20
CA GLY A 64 -0.72 -4.34 -9.06
C GLY A 64 -1.65 -3.32 -8.39
N LYS A 65 -1.51 -3.03 -7.08
CA LYS A 65 -2.06 -1.81 -6.50
C LYS A 65 -1.18 -0.67 -6.94
N GLU A 66 -1.73 0.27 -7.70
CA GLU A 66 -1.10 1.57 -7.85
C GLU A 66 -0.89 2.16 -6.46
N ASN A 67 0.33 2.62 -6.19
CA ASN A 67 0.57 3.43 -5.01
C ASN A 67 -0.40 4.61 -5.11
N PRO A 68 -1.32 4.81 -4.14
CA PRO A 68 -2.29 5.92 -4.21
C PRO A 68 -1.61 7.30 -4.28
N TYR A 69 -0.32 7.38 -3.92
CA TYR A 69 0.50 8.56 -4.14
C TYR A 69 1.03 8.66 -5.59
N ASN A 70 1.23 7.56 -6.31
CA ASN A 70 1.70 7.62 -7.70
C ASN A 70 0.61 8.14 -8.65
N SER A 71 -0.66 7.73 -8.52
CA SER A 71 -1.71 8.18 -9.46
C SER A 71 -2.08 9.67 -9.33
N GLN A 72 -1.70 10.31 -8.22
CA GLN A 72 -2.00 11.73 -7.95
C GLN A 72 -0.90 12.67 -8.45
N TYR A 73 0.33 12.19 -8.58
CA TYR A 73 1.49 13.03 -8.92
C TYR A 73 2.01 12.70 -10.32
N ASN A 74 2.48 13.73 -11.03
CA ASN A 74 3.05 13.55 -12.36
C ASN A 74 4.34 12.71 -12.31
N GLU A 75 4.76 12.19 -13.47
CA GLU A 75 5.93 11.32 -13.65
C GLU A 75 7.19 11.84 -12.95
N LYS A 76 7.45 13.16 -13.02
CA LYS A 76 8.62 13.78 -12.37
C LYS A 76 8.57 13.72 -10.85
N ALA A 77 7.40 13.90 -10.26
CA ALA A 77 7.24 13.80 -8.82
C ALA A 77 7.40 12.35 -8.32
N GLN A 78 7.00 11.37 -9.13
CA GLN A 78 7.24 9.96 -8.84
C GLN A 78 8.74 9.63 -8.91
N GLU A 79 9.45 10.13 -9.92
CA GLU A 79 10.90 9.98 -10.06
C GLU A 79 11.64 10.52 -8.83
N VAL A 80 11.31 11.74 -8.40
CA VAL A 80 11.91 12.35 -7.20
C VAL A 80 11.65 11.52 -5.94
N LEU A 81 10.45 10.98 -5.77
CA LEU A 81 10.12 10.11 -4.63
C LEU A 81 10.96 8.82 -4.65
N ALA A 82 11.12 8.19 -5.82
CA ALA A 82 11.92 6.99 -5.97
C ALA A 82 13.41 7.24 -5.66
N LEU A 83 13.95 8.40 -6.06
CA LEU A 83 15.30 8.81 -5.70
C LEU A 83 15.41 9.06 -4.17
N TYR A 84 14.46 9.79 -3.59
CA TYR A 84 14.45 10.11 -2.15
C TYR A 84 14.42 8.86 -1.25
N LEU A 85 13.69 7.82 -1.65
CA LEU A 85 13.61 6.57 -0.89
C LEU A 85 14.91 5.74 -0.89
N GLN A 86 15.83 6.00 -1.81
CA GLN A 86 17.15 5.34 -1.84
C GLN A 86 18.17 6.01 -0.92
N LEU A 87 17.94 7.26 -0.54
CA LEU A 87 18.82 8.03 0.34
C LEU A 87 18.75 7.53 1.79
N ASP A 88 19.83 7.74 2.53
CA ASP A 88 19.86 7.49 3.96
C ASP A 88 19.18 8.61 4.77
N ILE A 89 19.21 8.51 6.09
CA ILE A 89 18.52 9.46 6.97
C ILE A 89 19.17 10.86 6.98
N GLU A 90 20.48 10.95 6.78
CA GLU A 90 21.23 12.21 6.80
C GLU A 90 20.95 12.98 5.50
N ASP A 91 21.09 12.32 4.36
CA ASP A 91 20.84 12.89 3.03
C ASP A 91 19.37 13.32 2.87
N ARG A 92 18.43 12.51 3.39
CA ARG A 92 17.00 12.87 3.41
C ARG A 92 16.73 14.13 4.20
N ALA A 93 17.49 14.37 5.28
CA ALA A 93 17.33 15.57 6.09
C ALA A 93 17.85 16.81 5.36
N GLU A 94 18.94 16.68 4.61
CA GLU A 94 19.52 17.74 3.77
C GLU A 94 18.58 18.14 2.64
N ILE A 95 18.11 17.18 1.84
CA ILE A 95 17.14 17.43 0.76
C ILE A 95 15.89 18.14 1.28
N ARG A 96 15.39 17.73 2.46
CA ARG A 96 14.25 18.39 3.11
C ARG A 96 14.58 19.82 3.54
N GLY A 97 15.81 20.09 3.98
CA GLY A 97 16.30 21.42 4.33
C GLY A 97 16.31 22.35 3.12
N GLU A 98 16.90 21.90 2.02
CA GLU A 98 16.95 22.63 0.75
C GLU A 98 15.56 22.94 0.22
N MET A 99 14.67 21.94 0.17
CA MET A 99 13.27 22.16 -0.25
C MET A 99 12.57 23.22 0.61
N LYS A 100 12.75 23.17 1.94
CA LYS A 100 12.19 24.18 2.85
C LYS A 100 12.79 25.56 2.64
N HIS A 101 14.09 25.66 2.34
CA HIS A 101 14.73 26.93 2.05
C HIS A 101 14.19 27.53 0.74
N MET A 102 14.14 26.74 -0.34
CA MET A 102 13.62 27.19 -1.62
C MET A 102 12.16 27.68 -1.53
N LEU A 103 11.31 26.96 -0.79
CA LEU A 103 9.90 27.32 -0.60
C LEU A 103 9.68 28.61 0.20
N LYS A 104 10.70 29.10 0.94
CA LYS A 104 10.64 30.38 1.65
C LYS A 104 11.04 31.57 0.77
N SER A 105 11.59 31.33 -0.42
CA SER A 105 12.01 32.42 -1.31
C SER A 105 10.82 33.18 -1.90
N GLU A 106 11.00 34.48 -2.16
CA GLU A 106 9.93 35.41 -2.60
C GLU A 106 9.20 34.94 -3.88
N LYS A 107 9.90 34.21 -4.76
CA LYS A 107 9.33 33.60 -5.97
C LYS A 107 8.11 32.72 -5.68
N TYR A 108 8.07 32.06 -4.52
CA TYR A 108 6.98 31.17 -4.14
C TYR A 108 5.97 31.83 -3.18
N SER A 109 6.33 32.92 -2.50
CA SER A 109 5.41 33.71 -1.67
C SER A 109 4.31 34.41 -2.47
N ILE A 110 4.61 34.90 -3.69
CA ILE A 110 3.66 35.61 -4.55
C ILE A 110 2.54 34.68 -5.07
N GLN A 111 2.81 33.38 -5.22
CA GLN A 111 1.84 32.41 -5.72
C GLN A 111 0.77 32.03 -4.68
N GLU A 112 1.02 32.28 -3.41
CA GLU A 112 0.11 31.99 -2.29
C GLU A 112 -0.91 33.13 -2.10
N GLU A 113 -0.50 34.39 -2.33
CA GLU A 113 -1.39 35.55 -2.29
C GLU A 113 -2.37 35.58 -3.47
N LEU A 114 -1.94 35.19 -4.67
CA LEU A 114 -2.78 35.13 -5.87
C LEU A 114 -3.82 33.99 -5.87
N LYS A 115 -3.61 32.93 -5.06
CA LYS A 115 -4.56 31.82 -4.92
C LYS A 115 -5.67 32.08 -3.90
N ASN A 116 -5.48 33.09 -3.03
CA ASN A 116 -6.38 33.44 -1.94
C ASN A 116 -7.13 34.78 -2.20
N ALA A 117 -7.01 35.33 -3.41
CA ALA A 117 -7.73 36.50 -3.91
C ALA A 117 -8.80 36.08 -4.92
#